data_AF-A0AAV2S9Z6-F1
#
_entry.id   AF-A0AAV2S9Z6-F1
#
_cell.length_a   1.000
_cell.length_b   1.000
_cell.length_c   1.000
_cell.angle_alpha   90.00
_cell.angle_beta   90.00
_cell.angle_gamma   90.00
#
_symmetry.space_group_name_H-M   'P 1'
#
loop_
_entity.id
_entity.type
_entity.pdbx_description
1 polymer ?
#
loop_
_entity_poly.entity_id
_entity_poly.type
_entity_poly.pdbx_seq_one_letter_code
_entity_poly.pdbx_strand_id
1 'polypeptide(L)'
;CNRIVEINELTLNSPWHHCPGKLQPADIISRGCLADQLMKSTFWLNGPDWLYNDIDFDNMEPNCPLKELDAINVYKSEFKRTKIVCLTVIEQNFDICKYGDLNKATRVLGYVLRCLKFIKPVTQILSTIELEYARQKLIFIEQRKYFSSEIESFVNKKPLPKNSTLLTLD
;
A
#
# COMPACT_ATOMS: atom_id res chain seq x y z
N CYS A 1 2.46 10.82 23.96
CA CYS A 1 1.11 10.24 24.07
C CYS A 1 1.18 8.82 23.51
N ASN A 2 1.20 7.80 24.37
CA ASN A 2 1.24 6.40 23.94
C ASN A 2 -0.17 5.81 24.10
N ARG A 3 -1.00 6.05 23.09
CA ARG A 3 -2.43 5.72 23.09
C ARG A 3 -2.72 4.23 23.32
N ILE A 4 -1.74 3.36 23.05
CA ILE A 4 -1.83 1.92 23.33
C ILE A 4 -1.78 1.65 24.83
N VAL A 5 -0.91 2.36 25.57
CA VAL A 5 -0.80 2.22 27.03
C VAL A 5 -2.09 2.67 27.70
N GLU A 6 -2.62 3.83 27.28
CA GLU A 6 -3.88 4.37 27.80
C GLU A 6 -5.07 3.43 27.53
N ILE A 7 -5.20 2.88 26.32
CA ILE A 7 -6.25 1.91 26.00
C ILE A 7 -6.12 0.65 26.85
N ASN A 8 -4.90 0.12 27.01
CA ASN A 8 -4.68 -1.06 27.85
C ASN A 8 -5.02 -0.78 29.32
N GLU A 9 -4.62 0.36 29.86
CA GLU A 9 -4.96 0.77 31.23
C GLU A 9 -6.48 0.90 31.43
N LEU A 10 -7.19 1.45 30.46
CA LEU A 10 -8.64 1.65 30.53
C LEU A 10 -9.47 0.37 30.29
N THR A 11 -8.89 -0.64 29.64
CA THR A 11 -9.61 -1.88 29.24
C THR A 11 -9.07 -3.14 29.91
N LEU A 12 -8.21 -2.99 30.93
CA LEU A 12 -7.45 -4.07 31.56
C LEU A 12 -8.30 -5.28 32.02
N ASN A 13 -9.57 -5.04 32.35
CA ASN A 13 -10.54 -6.05 32.79
C ASN A 13 -11.76 -6.19 31.86
N SER A 14 -11.72 -5.59 30.67
CA SER A 14 -12.82 -5.67 29.70
C SER A 14 -12.51 -6.79 28.69
N PRO A 15 -13.43 -7.73 28.43
CA PRO A 15 -13.23 -8.73 27.40
C PRO A 15 -13.23 -8.05 26.02
N TRP A 16 -12.25 -8.39 25.19
CA TRP A 16 -12.16 -7.94 23.81
C TRP A 16 -12.79 -8.99 22.90
N HIS A 17 -13.91 -8.64 22.28
CA HIS A 17 -14.61 -9.52 21.34
C HIS A 17 -14.33 -9.13 19.89
N HIS A 18 -14.38 -10.11 18.98
CA HIS A 18 -14.29 -9.86 17.55
C HIS A 18 -15.58 -9.21 17.05
N CYS A 19 -15.46 -8.03 16.42
CA CYS A 19 -16.56 -7.40 15.70
C CYS A 19 -16.52 -7.81 14.22
N PRO A 20 -17.55 -8.48 13.67
CA PRO A 20 -17.60 -8.79 12.24
C PRO A 20 -17.47 -7.52 11.40
N GLY A 21 -16.74 -7.59 10.27
CA GLY A 21 -16.47 -6.40 9.45
C GLY A 21 -17.72 -5.64 8.97
N LYS A 22 -18.82 -6.35 8.67
CA LYS A 22 -20.11 -5.72 8.33
C LYS A 22 -20.75 -4.94 9.49
N LEU A 23 -20.35 -5.26 10.72
CA LEU A 23 -20.82 -4.65 11.95
C LEU A 23 -19.81 -3.64 12.53
N GLN A 24 -18.72 -3.34 11.83
CA GLN A 24 -17.71 -2.38 12.25
C GLN A 24 -18.02 -0.99 11.67
N PRO A 25 -18.43 0.00 12.49
CA PRO A 25 -18.77 1.34 11.98
C PRO A 25 -17.60 2.05 11.27
N ALA A 26 -16.37 1.78 11.72
CA ALA A 26 -15.14 2.31 11.10
C ALA A 26 -14.93 1.86 9.65
N ASP A 27 -15.60 0.80 9.19
CA ASP A 27 -15.53 0.37 7.79
C ASP A 27 -16.18 1.39 6.84
N ILE A 28 -17.15 2.18 7.30
CA ILE A 28 -17.78 3.23 6.50
C ILE A 28 -16.76 4.29 6.08
N ILE A 29 -15.99 4.81 7.03
CA ILE A 29 -15.01 5.86 6.74
C ILE A 29 -13.77 5.30 6.05
N SER A 30 -13.32 4.09 6.42
CA SER A 30 -12.13 3.48 5.83
C SER A 30 -12.30 3.14 4.34
N ARG A 31 -13.54 2.92 3.87
CA ARG A 31 -13.86 2.67 2.45
C ARG A 31 -14.13 3.91 1.60
N GLY A 32 -14.00 5.11 2.17
CA GLY A 32 -14.16 6.37 1.44
C GLY A 32 -15.60 6.86 1.37
N CYS A 33 -16.21 7.12 2.53
CA CYS A 33 -17.50 7.79 2.65
C CYS A 33 -17.36 9.32 2.67
N LEU A 34 -18.31 10.05 2.07
CA LEU A 34 -18.35 11.51 2.14
C LEU A 34 -18.79 11.97 3.53
N ALA A 35 -18.30 13.14 3.96
CA ALA A 35 -18.62 13.70 5.29
C ALA A 35 -20.14 13.82 5.52
N ASP A 36 -20.89 14.31 4.54
CA ASP A 36 -22.35 14.47 4.65
C ASP A 36 -23.09 13.15 4.77
N GLN A 37 -22.56 12.07 4.19
CA GLN A 37 -23.12 10.73 4.30
C GLN A 37 -22.80 10.14 5.68
N LEU A 38 -21.59 10.37 6.17
CA LEU A 38 -21.15 9.92 7.49
C LEU A 38 -22.00 10.56 8.61
N MET A 39 -22.26 11.88 8.49
CA MET A 39 -23.09 12.62 9.44
C MET A 39 -24.55 12.16 9.48
N LYS A 40 -25.03 11.49 8.42
CA LYS A 40 -26.39 10.91 8.34
C LYS A 40 -26.42 9.43 8.71
N SER A 41 -25.27 8.81 8.95
CA SER A 41 -25.19 7.39 9.27
C SER A 41 -25.47 7.14 10.75
N THR A 42 -26.68 6.66 11.04
CA THR A 42 -27.05 6.22 12.39
C THR A 42 -26.14 5.10 12.89
N PHE A 43 -25.72 4.21 11.99
CA PHE A 43 -24.80 3.13 12.31
C PHE A 43 -23.40 3.62 12.70
N TRP A 44 -22.91 4.72 12.11
CA TRP A 44 -21.66 5.36 12.54
C TRP A 44 -21.79 6.05 13.89
N LEU A 45 -22.88 6.79 14.07
CA LEU A 45 -23.10 7.62 15.25
C LEU A 45 -23.43 6.80 16.50
N ASN A 46 -24.24 5.76 16.35
CA ASN A 46 -24.76 4.96 17.46
C ASN A 46 -24.07 3.60 17.57
N GLY A 47 -23.35 3.18 16.53
CA GLY A 47 -22.79 1.84 16.47
C GLY A 47 -23.84 0.77 16.16
N PRO A 48 -23.44 -0.50 16.23
CA PRO A 48 -24.31 -1.63 15.93
C PRO A 48 -25.30 -1.91 17.07
N ASP A 49 -26.47 -2.46 16.74
CA ASP A 49 -27.54 -2.75 17.70
C ASP A 49 -27.08 -3.64 18.86
N TRP A 50 -26.06 -4.48 18.63
CA TRP A 50 -25.52 -5.35 19.68
C TRP A 50 -24.86 -4.58 20.83
N LEU A 51 -24.46 -3.33 20.62
CA LEU A 51 -23.88 -2.49 21.67
C LEU A 51 -24.90 -2.18 22.78
N TYR A 52 -26.19 -2.26 22.46
CA TYR A 52 -27.30 -1.90 23.35
C TYR A 52 -28.08 -3.11 23.85
N ASN A 53 -27.74 -4.32 23.42
CA ASN A 53 -28.43 -5.56 23.78
C ASN A 53 -27.48 -6.47 24.55
N ASP A 54 -27.99 -7.18 25.56
CA ASP A 54 -27.25 -8.25 26.24
C ASP A 54 -27.10 -9.41 25.27
N ILE A 55 -26.01 -9.40 24.51
CA ILE A 55 -25.67 -10.46 23.58
C ILE A 55 -24.68 -11.39 24.23
N ASP A 56 -25.04 -12.67 24.16
CA ASP A 56 -24.18 -13.76 24.55
C ASP A 56 -23.07 -13.93 23.51
N PHE A 57 -21.97 -13.22 23.73
CA PHE A 57 -20.78 -13.30 22.89
C PHE A 57 -20.13 -14.70 22.94
N ASP A 58 -20.37 -15.50 23.98
CA ASP A 58 -19.82 -16.84 24.13
C ASP A 58 -20.51 -17.85 23.19
N ASN A 59 -21.78 -17.59 22.84
CA ASN A 59 -22.57 -18.39 21.91
C ASN A 59 -22.65 -17.81 20.48
N MET A 60 -22.01 -16.67 20.23
CA MET A 60 -21.95 -16.08 18.90
C MET A 60 -20.93 -16.87 18.06
N GLU A 61 -21.39 -17.71 17.13
CA GLU A 61 -20.48 -18.39 16.20
C GLU A 61 -19.56 -17.34 15.54
N PRO A 62 -18.23 -17.57 15.51
CA PRO A 62 -17.33 -16.69 14.79
C PRO A 62 -17.71 -16.73 13.31
N ASN A 63 -18.48 -15.74 12.89
CA ASN A 63 -18.88 -15.57 11.50
C ASN A 63 -17.68 -15.00 10.74
N CYS A 64 -16.63 -15.82 10.61
CA CYS A 64 -15.57 -15.60 9.66
C CYS A 64 -16.08 -16.15 8.32
N PRO A 65 -16.51 -15.30 7.37
CA PRO A 65 -17.09 -15.76 6.11
C PRO A 65 -16.06 -16.47 5.21
N LEU A 66 -14.79 -16.49 5.60
CA LEU A 66 -13.69 -17.07 4.84
C LEU A 66 -13.08 -18.21 5.65
N LYS A 67 -12.96 -19.38 5.02
CA LYS A 67 -12.07 -20.43 5.52
C LYS A 67 -10.66 -19.84 5.58
N GLU A 68 -9.86 -20.27 6.54
CA GLU A 68 -8.51 -19.73 6.80
C GLU A 68 -7.65 -19.63 5.52
N LEU A 69 -7.76 -20.62 4.63
CA LEU A 69 -7.09 -20.62 3.33
C LEU A 69 -7.55 -19.50 2.38
N ASP A 70 -8.85 -19.19 2.37
CA ASP A 70 -9.43 -18.13 1.55
C ASP A 70 -9.04 -16.74 2.09
N ALA A 71 -8.98 -16.59 3.41
CA ALA A 71 -8.49 -15.37 4.05
C ALA A 71 -7.01 -15.10 3.71
N ILE A 72 -6.16 -16.14 3.73
CA ILE A 72 -4.75 -16.06 3.31
C ILE A 72 -4.64 -15.66 1.83
N ASN A 73 -5.50 -16.20 0.98
CA ASN A 73 -5.48 -15.90 -0.45
C ASN A 73 -5.94 -14.46 -0.73
N VAL A 74 -7.00 -13.99 -0.06
CA VAL A 74 -7.44 -12.59 -0.13
C VAL A 74 -6.31 -11.67 0.32
N TYR A 75 -5.70 -11.92 1.49
CA TYR A 75 -4.56 -11.15 1.98
C TYR A 75 -3.41 -11.11 0.97
N LYS A 76 -3.01 -12.25 0.41
CA LYS A 76 -1.96 -12.32 -0.62
C LYS A 76 -2.32 -11.55 -1.89
N SER A 77 -3.59 -11.59 -2.31
CA SER A 77 -4.06 -10.90 -3.51
C SER A 77 -4.06 -9.38 -3.34
N GLU A 78 -4.60 -8.88 -2.23
CA GLU A 78 -4.62 -7.45 -1.90
C GLU A 78 -3.20 -6.92 -1.68
N PHE A 79 -2.32 -7.72 -1.08
CA PHE A 79 -0.91 -7.38 -0.92
C PHE A 79 -0.19 -7.25 -2.27
N LYS A 80 -0.38 -8.22 -3.17
CA LYS A 80 0.18 -8.16 -4.54
C LYS A 80 -0.34 -6.91 -5.26
N ARG A 81 -1.63 -6.61 -5.15
CA ARG A 81 -2.26 -5.43 -5.76
C ARG A 81 -1.64 -4.14 -5.24
N THR A 82 -1.52 -3.99 -3.92
CA THR A 82 -0.94 -2.80 -3.27
C THR A 82 0.50 -2.57 -3.71
N LYS A 83 1.32 -3.63 -3.74
CA LYS A 83 2.71 -3.56 -4.18
C LYS A 83 2.82 -3.12 -5.65
N ILE A 84 1.98 -3.66 -6.53
CA ILE A 84 1.94 -3.28 -7.95
C ILE A 84 1.58 -1.80 -8.08
N VAL A 85 0.51 -1.36 -7.42
CA VAL A 85 0.06 0.04 -7.44
C VAL A 85 1.17 0.99 -6.97
N CYS A 86 1.81 0.70 -5.84
CA CYS A 86 2.90 1.54 -5.32
C CYS A 86 4.08 1.63 -6.31
N LEU A 87 4.48 0.52 -6.93
CA LEU A 87 5.54 0.52 -7.93
C LEU A 87 5.17 1.34 -9.16
N THR A 88 3.93 1.23 -9.65
CA THR A 88 3.44 2.05 -10.76
C THR A 88 3.44 3.54 -10.41
N VAL A 89 2.99 3.89 -9.20
CA VAL A 89 3.00 5.29 -8.72
C VAL A 89 4.42 5.84 -8.65
N ILE A 90 5.38 5.07 -8.14
CA ILE A 90 6.80 5.45 -8.14
C ILE A 90 7.29 5.66 -9.57
N GLU A 91 7.01 4.72 -10.48
CA GLU A 91 7.49 4.82 -11.86
C GLU A 91 6.94 6.04 -12.61
N GLN A 92 5.77 6.54 -12.24
CA GLN A 92 5.14 7.71 -12.87
C GLN A 92 5.50 9.04 -12.21
N ASN A 93 5.80 9.05 -10.90
CA ASN A 93 5.87 10.29 -10.12
C ASN A 93 7.23 10.57 -9.48
N PHE A 94 8.17 9.62 -9.53
CA PHE A 94 9.51 9.83 -8.97
C PHE A 94 10.32 10.74 -9.88
N ASP A 95 10.65 11.93 -9.38
CA ASP A 95 11.40 12.95 -10.13
C ASP A 95 12.81 13.09 -9.54
N ILE A 96 13.80 12.66 -10.31
CA ILE A 96 15.22 12.69 -9.90
C ILE A 96 15.70 14.13 -9.68
N CYS A 97 15.20 15.09 -10.47
CA CYS A 97 15.64 16.48 -10.43
C CYS A 97 15.30 17.16 -9.10
N LYS A 98 14.25 16.71 -8.39
CA LYS A 98 13.87 17.26 -7.07
C LYS A 98 14.94 17.07 -5.99
N TYR A 99 15.86 16.13 -6.18
CA TYR A 99 16.86 15.79 -5.16
C TYR A 99 18.19 16.52 -5.35
N GLY A 100 18.49 17.00 -6.56
CA GLY A 100 19.72 17.73 -6.89
C GLY A 100 21.00 16.90 -6.90
N ASP A 101 20.94 15.61 -6.55
CA ASP A 101 22.06 14.68 -6.53
C ASP A 101 21.56 13.24 -6.79
N LEU A 102 22.25 12.53 -7.69
CA LEU A 102 21.86 11.17 -8.08
C LEU A 102 22.03 10.18 -6.92
N ASN A 103 23.06 10.34 -6.07
CA ASN A 103 23.26 9.44 -4.93
C ASN A 103 22.15 9.63 -3.89
N LYS A 104 21.72 10.87 -3.66
CA LYS A 104 20.59 11.22 -2.80
C LYS A 104 19.29 10.64 -3.34
N ALA A 105 19.00 10.83 -4.64
CA ALA A 105 17.83 10.22 -5.29
C ALA A 105 17.85 8.69 -5.16
N THR A 106 19.02 8.06 -5.38
CA THR A 106 19.22 6.61 -5.26
C THR A 106 18.94 6.13 -3.83
N ARG A 107 19.45 6.83 -2.81
CA ARG A 107 19.19 6.50 -1.40
C ARG A 107 17.72 6.64 -1.04
N VAL A 108 17.07 7.74 -1.46
CA VAL A 108 15.63 7.96 -1.20
C VAL A 108 14.82 6.84 -1.83
N LEU A 109 15.02 6.54 -3.10
CA LEU A 109 14.31 5.44 -3.76
C LEU A 109 14.63 4.09 -3.10
N GLY A 110 15.87 3.85 -2.69
CA GLY A 110 16.27 2.62 -1.99
C GLY A 110 15.49 2.41 -0.70
N TYR A 111 15.29 3.45 0.12
CA TYR A 111 14.46 3.35 1.33
C TYR A 111 12.98 3.13 1.00
N VAL A 112 12.43 3.82 0.00
CA VAL A 112 11.05 3.59 -0.46
C VAL A 112 10.85 2.14 -0.90
N LEU A 113 11.76 1.60 -1.72
CA LEU A 113 11.72 0.22 -2.20
C LEU A 113 11.90 -0.80 -1.07
N ARG A 114 12.73 -0.50 -0.07
CA ARG A 114 12.87 -1.32 1.14
C ARG A 114 11.57 -1.38 1.92
N CYS A 115 10.89 -0.25 2.13
CA CYS A 115 9.58 -0.20 2.78
C CYS A 115 8.55 -1.05 2.03
N LEU A 116 8.54 -1.03 0.69
CA LEU A 116 7.65 -1.85 -0.13
C LEU A 116 7.95 -3.36 -0.08
N LYS A 117 9.16 -3.75 0.31
CA LYS A 117 9.49 -5.16 0.56
C LYS A 117 9.03 -5.62 1.95
N PHE A 118 8.53 -4.73 2.81
CA PHE A 118 8.10 -4.99 4.19
C PHE A 118 9.05 -5.89 4.99
N ILE A 119 10.34 -5.87 4.65
CA ILE A 119 11.39 -6.46 5.47
C ILE A 119 11.60 -5.44 6.58
N LYS A 120 11.36 -5.83 7.85
CA LYS A 120 11.81 -5.02 8.99
C LYS A 120 13.26 -4.64 8.69
N PRO A 121 13.61 -3.34 8.57
CA PRO A 121 14.96 -2.96 8.23
C PRO A 121 15.89 -3.59 9.27
N VAL A 122 16.57 -4.67 8.89
CA VAL A 122 17.51 -5.37 9.78
C VAL A 122 18.66 -4.43 10.10
N THR A 123 18.94 -3.51 9.19
CA THR A 123 19.98 -2.49 9.29
C THR A 123 19.43 -1.11 8.92
N GLN A 124 19.97 -0.08 9.58
CA GLN A 124 19.67 1.31 9.25
C GLN A 124 20.24 1.72 7.88
N ILE A 125 21.33 1.08 7.44
CA ILE A 125 22.07 1.42 6.21
C ILE A 125 21.56 0.57 5.03
N LEU A 126 21.43 1.20 3.86
CA LEU A 126 21.16 0.50 2.58
C LEU A 126 22.35 -0.37 2.18
N SER A 127 22.10 -1.65 1.88
CA SER A 127 23.13 -2.51 1.30
C SER A 127 23.49 -2.05 -0.12
N THR A 128 24.66 -2.45 -0.59
CA THR A 128 25.09 -2.19 -1.98
C THR A 128 24.11 -2.76 -3.01
N ILE A 129 23.52 -3.93 -2.73
CA ILE A 129 22.51 -4.57 -3.57
C ILE A 129 21.24 -3.71 -3.67
N GLU A 130 20.80 -3.11 -2.56
CA GLU A 130 19.63 -2.23 -2.57
C GLU A 130 19.89 -0.91 -3.28
N LEU A 131 21.09 -0.34 -3.10
CA LEU A 131 21.50 0.87 -3.81
C LEU A 131 21.60 0.60 -5.32
N GLU A 132 22.18 -0.52 -5.72
CA GLU A 132 22.30 -0.90 -7.13
C GLU A 132 20.91 -1.13 -7.75
N TYR A 133 20.03 -1.85 -7.06
CA TYR A 133 18.66 -2.04 -7.52
C TYR A 133 17.90 -0.71 -7.65
N ALA A 134 18.04 0.19 -6.68
CA ALA A 134 17.43 1.51 -6.75
C ALA A 134 17.99 2.33 -7.92
N ARG A 135 19.30 2.29 -8.16
CA ARG A 135 19.96 3.00 -9.27
C ARG A 135 19.44 2.50 -10.62
N GLN A 136 19.34 1.20 -10.81
CA GLN A 136 18.78 0.60 -12.03
C GLN A 136 17.31 1.01 -12.23
N LYS A 137 16.54 1.06 -11.14
CA LYS A 137 15.15 1.54 -11.21
C LYS A 137 15.05 3.01 -11.60
N LEU A 138 15.94 3.88 -11.11
CA LEU A 138 15.97 5.28 -11.56
C LEU A 138 16.25 5.41 -13.06
N ILE A 139 17.20 4.64 -13.58
CA ILE A 139 17.49 4.62 -15.01
C ILE A 139 16.24 4.23 -15.80
N PHE A 140 15.55 3.17 -15.36
CA PHE A 140 14.33 2.71 -16.02
C PHE A 140 13.21 3.75 -16.00
N ILE A 141 13.06 4.49 -14.89
CA ILE A 141 12.07 5.57 -14.75
C ILE A 141 12.34 6.69 -15.76
N GLU A 142 13.58 7.18 -15.83
CA GLU A 142 13.94 8.24 -16.79
C GLU A 142 13.87 7.76 -18.23
N GLN A 143 14.29 6.52 -18.51
CA GLN A 143 14.16 5.94 -19.84
C GLN A 143 12.70 5.88 -20.29
N ARG A 144 11.78 5.45 -19.44
CA ARG A 144 10.35 5.46 -19.77
C ARG A 144 9.79 6.87 -19.98
N LYS A 145 10.31 7.86 -19.27
CA LYS A 145 9.87 9.25 -19.41
C LYS A 145 10.21 9.83 -20.79
N TYR A 146 11.41 9.57 -21.29
CA TYR A 146 11.88 10.15 -22.56
C TYR A 146 11.75 9.24 -23.79
N PHE A 147 11.79 7.92 -23.58
CA PHE A 147 11.81 6.92 -24.66
C PHE A 147 10.63 5.95 -24.58
N SER A 148 9.46 6.43 -24.13
CA SER A 148 8.27 5.60 -23.96
C SER A 148 7.88 4.87 -25.25
N SER A 149 7.87 5.56 -26.39
CA SER A 149 7.53 5.00 -27.70
C SER A 149 8.56 3.99 -28.20
N GLU A 150 9.85 4.25 -28.00
CA GLU A 150 10.92 3.31 -28.33
C GLU A 150 10.85 2.05 -27.49
N ILE A 151 10.63 2.18 -26.18
CA ILE A 151 10.45 1.05 -25.27
C ILE A 151 9.23 0.24 -25.68
N GLU A 152 8.11 0.88 -26.04
CA GLU A 152 6.92 0.19 -26.54
C GLU A 152 7.20 -0.55 -27.85
N SER A 153 7.89 0.07 -28.80
CA SER A 153 8.32 -0.59 -30.04
C SER A 153 9.19 -1.80 -29.73
N PHE A 154 10.18 -1.65 -28.85
CA PHE A 154 11.08 -2.73 -28.44
C PHE A 154 10.32 -3.91 -27.81
N VAL A 155 9.44 -3.63 -26.83
CA VAL A 155 8.61 -4.65 -26.16
C VAL A 155 7.73 -5.40 -27.16
N ASN A 156 7.18 -4.68 -28.15
CA ASN A 156 6.31 -5.25 -29.18
C ASN A 156 7.06 -5.81 -30.39
N LYS A 157 8.41 -5.85 -30.36
CA LYS A 157 9.26 -6.30 -31.47
C LYS A 157 8.98 -5.56 -32.79
N LYS A 158 8.63 -4.28 -32.69
CA LYS A 158 8.41 -3.37 -33.84
C LYS A 158 9.68 -2.55 -34.10
N PRO A 159 9.89 -2.07 -35.33
CA PRO A 159 10.96 -1.12 -35.62
C PRO A 159 10.81 0.15 -34.77
N LEU A 160 11.93 0.84 -34.57
CA LEU A 160 11.92 2.13 -33.88
C LEU A 160 11.02 3.14 -34.62
N PRO A 161 10.37 4.06 -33.90
CA PRO A 161 9.66 5.17 -34.50
C PRO A 161 10.58 5.95 -35.44
N LYS A 162 10.06 6.38 -36.61
CA LYS A 162 10.85 7.09 -37.63
C LYS A 162 11.47 8.40 -37.13
N ASN A 163 10.90 8.99 -36.08
CA ASN A 163 11.34 10.22 -35.43
C ASN A 163 12.16 9.96 -34.16
N SER A 164 12.57 8.72 -33.89
CA SER A 164 13.36 8.39 -32.71
C SER A 164 14.74 9.04 -32.79
N THR A 165 15.15 9.71 -31.71
CA THR A 165 16.50 10.27 -31.59
C THR A 165 17.57 9.19 -31.44
N LEU A 166 17.19 7.92 -31.20
CA LEU A 166 18.14 6.82 -31.18
C LEU A 166 18.63 6.47 -32.59
N LEU A 167 17.85 6.77 -33.64
CA LEU A 167 18.25 6.55 -35.04
C LEU A 167 19.38 7.49 -35.48
N THR A 168 19.66 8.55 -34.73
CA THR A 168 20.74 9.51 -35.03
C THR A 168 22.04 9.18 -34.29
N LEU A 169 22.08 8.09 -33.52
CA LEU A 169 23.26 7.64 -32.77
C LEU A 169 24.06 6.56 -33.52
N ASP A 170 23.56 6.09 -34.66
CA ASP A 170 24.23 5.17 -35.59
C ASP A 170 25.03 5.95 -36.65
#